data_AF-A0A0E3WGC7-F1
#
_entry.id   AF-A0A0E3WGC7-F1
#
_cell.length_a   1.000
_cell.length_b   1.000
_cell.length_c   1.000
_cell.angle_alpha   90.00
_cell.angle_beta   90.00
_cell.angle_gamma   90.00
#
_symmetry.space_group_name_H-M   'P 1'
#
loop_
_entity.id
_entity.type
_entity.pdbx_description
1 polymer ?
#
loop_
_entity_poly.entity_id
_entity_poly.type
_entity_poly.pdbx_seq_one_letter_code
_entity_poly.pdbx_strand_id
1 'polypeptide(L)'
;MSKVDAPWELIPEVKKLRDEVAPDTLLTINRDIPDRQTGLKLAEQYGVDEIMIGRSIFQNPFAFEKEPKDHSREGLLDLLRLHLDLHDQYSALEPRSFRPLQRFFKNMSADFVR
;
A
#
# COMPACT_ATOMS: atom_id res chain seq x y z
N MET A 1 -5.45 -16.06 0.30
CA MET A 1 -6.05 -14.81 -0.22
C MET A 1 -7.55 -15.01 -0.31
N SER A 2 -8.35 -13.95 -0.14
CA SER A 2 -9.72 -13.98 -0.68
C SER A 2 -9.62 -14.37 -2.15
N LYS A 3 -10.44 -15.32 -2.60
CA LYS A 3 -10.54 -15.69 -4.03
C LYS A 3 -11.41 -14.71 -4.81
N VAL A 4 -11.93 -13.69 -4.14
CA VAL A 4 -12.91 -12.74 -4.65
C VAL A 4 -12.31 -11.35 -4.61
N ASP A 5 -12.45 -10.66 -5.73
CA ASP A 5 -12.06 -9.26 -5.94
C ASP A 5 -12.73 -8.34 -4.92
N ALA A 6 -12.17 -7.14 -4.78
CA ALA A 6 -12.78 -6.11 -3.96
C ALA A 6 -14.10 -5.65 -4.63
N PRO A 7 -15.25 -5.72 -3.94
CA PRO A 7 -16.53 -5.31 -4.50
C PRO A 7 -16.67 -3.77 -4.39
N TRP A 8 -15.88 -3.03 -5.17
CA TRP A 8 -15.90 -1.56 -5.18
C TRP A 8 -17.26 -0.99 -5.59
N GLU A 9 -18.07 -1.75 -6.32
CA GLU A 9 -19.45 -1.41 -6.69
C GLU A 9 -20.38 -1.23 -5.48
N LEU A 10 -20.03 -1.75 -4.30
CA LEU A 10 -20.81 -1.58 -3.07
C LEU A 10 -20.51 -0.27 -2.33
N ILE A 11 -19.47 0.47 -2.72
CA ILE A 11 -19.08 1.71 -2.05
C ILE A 11 -20.23 2.73 -1.99
N PRO A 12 -21.06 2.95 -3.04
CA PRO A 12 -22.20 3.85 -2.97
C PRO A 12 -23.24 3.46 -1.91
N GLU A 13 -23.50 2.17 -1.73
CA GLU A 13 -24.45 1.68 -0.72
C GLU A 13 -23.92 1.90 0.69
N VAL A 14 -22.63 1.64 0.90
CA VAL A 14 -21.95 1.92 2.18
C VAL A 14 -21.96 3.42 2.49
N LYS A 15 -21.72 4.27 1.48
CA LYS A 15 -21.77 5.72 1.64
C LYS A 15 -23.17 6.19 2.01
N LYS A 16 -24.21 5.70 1.33
CA LYS A 16 -25.60 6.00 1.70
C LYS A 16 -25.90 5.63 3.16
N LEU A 17 -25.46 4.45 3.60
CA LEU A 17 -25.62 4.03 4.99
C LEU A 17 -24.88 4.96 5.97
N ARG A 18 -23.65 5.37 5.65
CA ARG A 18 -22.91 6.36 6.44
C ARG A 18 -23.70 7.66 6.55
N ASP A 19 -24.22 8.17 5.43
CA ASP A 19 -24.94 9.44 5.37
C ASP A 19 -26.22 9.41 6.21
N GLU A 20 -26.87 8.24 6.32
CA GLU A 20 -28.07 8.03 7.16
C GLU A 20 -27.74 7.88 8.65
N VAL A 21 -26.66 7.17 9.00
CA VAL A 21 -26.38 6.75 10.38
C VAL A 21 -25.43 7.70 11.10
N ALA A 22 -24.40 8.20 10.41
CA ALA A 22 -23.32 8.99 10.98
C ALA A 22 -22.66 9.87 9.90
N PRO A 23 -23.36 10.91 9.41
CA PRO A 23 -22.95 11.68 8.23
C PRO A 23 -21.55 12.30 8.33
N ASP A 24 -21.11 12.68 9.53
CA ASP A 24 -19.81 13.29 9.78
C ASP A 24 -18.64 12.27 9.81
N THR A 25 -18.93 10.97 9.71
CA THR A 25 -17.90 9.93 9.71
C THR A 25 -17.15 9.90 8.39
N LEU A 26 -15.83 10.10 8.43
CA LEU A 26 -14.98 9.94 7.25
C LEU A 26 -14.99 8.49 6.76
N LEU A 27 -15.12 8.30 5.45
CA LEU A 27 -15.15 7.00 4.80
C LEU A 27 -13.81 6.71 4.12
N THR A 28 -13.02 5.83 4.75
CA THR A 28 -11.80 5.27 4.16
C THR A 28 -12.08 3.94 3.49
N ILE A 29 -11.77 3.80 2.20
CA ILE A 29 -11.82 2.49 1.54
C ILE A 29 -10.45 1.82 1.58
N ASN A 30 -10.47 0.51 1.83
CA ASN A 30 -9.32 -0.36 1.73
C ASN A 30 -9.72 -1.58 0.90
N ARG A 31 -8.72 -2.21 0.26
CA ARG A 31 -8.74 -3.53 -0.40
C ARG A 31 -8.46 -3.49 -1.90
N ASP A 32 -7.44 -4.27 -2.27
CA ASP A 32 -6.98 -4.54 -3.62
C ASP A 32 -6.68 -3.27 -4.47
N ILE A 33 -6.29 -2.19 -3.78
CA ILE A 33 -5.81 -0.95 -4.39
C ILE A 33 -4.30 -1.10 -4.63
N PRO A 34 -3.83 -1.18 -5.89
CA PRO A 34 -2.42 -1.47 -6.19
C PRO A 34 -1.50 -0.29 -5.92
N ASP A 35 -1.98 0.93 -6.16
CA ASP A 35 -1.18 2.15 -6.08
C ASP A 35 -2.04 3.41 -5.86
N ARG A 36 -1.37 4.54 -5.69
CA ARG A 36 -1.95 5.85 -5.48
C ARG A 36 -2.85 6.29 -6.64
N GLN A 37 -2.51 5.96 -7.89
CA GLN A 37 -3.31 6.39 -9.04
C GLN A 37 -4.66 5.69 -9.06
N THR A 38 -4.68 4.38 -8.85
CA THR A 38 -5.93 3.64 -8.70
C THR A 38 -6.71 4.17 -7.51
N GLY A 39 -6.03 4.43 -6.38
CA GLY A 39 -6.65 5.03 -5.20
C GLY A 39 -7.36 6.35 -5.51
N LEU A 40 -6.68 7.28 -6.19
CA LEU A 40 -7.26 8.57 -6.59
C LEU A 40 -8.46 8.42 -7.52
N LYS A 41 -8.38 7.51 -8.51
CA LYS A 41 -9.51 7.24 -9.41
C LYS A 41 -10.72 6.74 -8.64
N LEU A 42 -10.52 5.83 -7.67
CA LEU A 42 -11.61 5.33 -6.82
C LEU A 42 -12.17 6.43 -5.92
N ALA A 43 -11.31 7.28 -5.37
CA ALA A 43 -11.73 8.39 -4.54
C ALA A 43 -12.60 9.39 -5.32
N GLU A 44 -12.18 9.73 -6.54
CA GLU A 44 -12.95 10.59 -7.44
C GLU A 44 -14.26 9.94 -7.88
N GLN A 45 -14.21 8.67 -8.28
CA GLN A 45 -15.37 7.93 -8.79
C GLN A 45 -16.47 7.77 -7.73
N TYR A 46 -16.09 7.48 -6.49
CA TYR A 46 -17.05 7.14 -5.43
C TYR A 46 -17.24 8.25 -4.38
N GLY A 47 -16.42 9.30 -4.42
CA GLY A 47 -16.48 10.42 -3.48
C GLY A 47 -16.27 9.97 -2.03
N VAL A 48 -15.23 9.15 -1.80
CA VAL A 48 -14.80 8.72 -0.46
C VAL A 48 -13.72 9.66 0.06
N ASP A 49 -13.56 9.72 1.38
CA ASP A 49 -12.69 10.71 2.03
C ASP A 49 -11.21 10.29 1.99
N GLU A 50 -10.95 8.98 2.13
CA GLU A 50 -9.59 8.46 2.21
C GLU A 50 -9.41 7.11 1.52
N ILE A 51 -8.16 6.83 1.16
CA ILE A 51 -7.73 5.58 0.55
C ILE A 51 -6.64 4.95 1.40
N MET A 52 -6.79 3.65 1.71
CA MET A 52 -5.75 2.86 2.37
C MET A 52 -5.18 1.81 1.42
N ILE A 53 -3.87 1.93 1.17
CA ILE A 53 -3.08 0.91 0.44
C ILE A 53 -2.40 0.02 1.47
N GLY A 54 -2.87 -1.23 1.55
CA GLY A 54 -2.35 -2.23 2.50
C GLY A 54 -1.31 -3.13 1.86
N ARG A 55 -1.73 -4.34 1.46
CA ARG A 55 -0.80 -5.41 1.03
C ARG A 55 -0.03 -5.10 -0.25
N SER A 56 -0.49 -4.16 -1.06
CA SER A 56 0.15 -3.80 -2.33
C SER A 56 1.55 -3.23 -2.13
N ILE A 57 1.86 -2.65 -0.96
CA ILE A 57 3.20 -2.17 -0.62
C ILE A 57 4.27 -3.28 -0.65
N PHE A 58 3.85 -4.52 -0.42
CA PHE A 58 4.79 -5.63 -0.48
C PHE A 58 5.14 -5.94 -1.94
N GLN A 59 4.21 -5.76 -2.88
CA GLN A 59 4.43 -6.04 -4.31
C GLN A 59 5.10 -4.86 -5.02
N ASN A 60 4.69 -3.64 -4.68
CA ASN A 60 5.23 -2.40 -5.22
C ASN A 60 5.64 -1.47 -4.06
N PRO A 61 6.95 -1.33 -3.76
CA PRO A 61 7.39 -0.43 -2.69
C PRO A 61 7.14 1.06 -3.01
N PHE A 62 6.85 1.37 -4.27
CA PHE A 62 6.54 2.70 -4.77
C PHE A 62 5.03 2.95 -4.94
N ALA A 63 4.18 2.12 -4.31
CA ALA A 63 2.72 2.23 -4.44
C ALA A 63 2.14 3.62 -4.06
N PHE A 64 2.88 4.43 -3.29
CA PHE A 64 2.46 5.78 -2.89
C PHE A 64 3.03 6.91 -3.75
N GLU A 65 3.82 6.62 -4.78
CA GLU A 65 4.41 7.67 -5.62
C GLU A 65 3.34 8.55 -6.28
N LYS A 66 3.60 9.86 -6.31
CA LYS A 66 2.70 10.82 -6.97
C LYS A 66 2.70 10.63 -8.48
N GLU A 67 3.89 10.48 -9.03
CA GLU A 67 4.17 10.27 -10.44
C GLU A 67 4.84 8.90 -10.58
N PRO A 68 4.16 7.89 -11.11
CA PRO A 68 4.77 6.60 -11.36
C PRO A 68 5.88 6.73 -12.39
N LYS A 69 6.96 6.04 -12.10
CA LYS A 69 8.12 5.95 -12.98
C LYS A 69 8.70 4.55 -12.90
N ASP A 70 9.46 4.19 -13.92
CA ASP A 70 10.25 2.98 -13.87
C ASP A 70 11.43 3.20 -12.92
N HIS A 71 11.69 2.19 -12.08
CA HIS A 71 12.78 2.21 -11.13
C HIS A 71 13.86 1.25 -11.57
N SER A 72 15.12 1.71 -11.57
CA SER A 72 16.23 0.84 -11.94
C SER A 72 16.49 -0.21 -10.85
N ARG A 73 17.19 -1.27 -11.25
CA ARG A 73 17.64 -2.30 -10.32
C ARG A 73 18.56 -1.72 -9.24
N GLU A 74 19.44 -0.78 -9.58
CA GLU A 74 20.25 -0.09 -8.58
C GLU A 74 19.38 0.66 -7.57
N GLY A 75 18.34 1.36 -8.03
CA GLY A 75 17.40 2.06 -7.16
C GLY A 75 16.67 1.15 -6.18
N LEU A 76 16.27 -0.05 -6.61
CA LEU A 76 15.68 -1.07 -5.73
C LEU A 76 16.68 -1.59 -4.69
N LEU A 77 17.96 -1.76 -5.05
CA LEU A 77 19.01 -2.14 -4.10
C LEU A 77 19.29 -1.05 -3.09
N ASP A 78 19.31 0.21 -3.52
CA ASP A 78 19.54 1.34 -2.64
C ASP A 78 18.37 1.51 -1.65
N LEU A 79 17.14 1.27 -2.10
CA LEU A 79 15.97 1.21 -1.22
C LEU A 79 16.07 0.07 -0.21
N LEU A 80 16.52 -1.11 -0.64
CA LEU A 80 16.74 -2.25 0.24
C LEU A 80 17.82 -1.96 1.29
N ARG A 81 18.94 -1.33 0.90
CA ARG A 81 20.00 -0.89 1.83
C ARG A 81 19.44 0.10 2.85
N LEU A 82 18.69 1.10 2.40
CA LEU A 82 18.02 2.05 3.28
C LEU A 82 17.10 1.36 4.29
N HIS A 83 16.33 0.35 3.87
CA HIS A 83 15.49 -0.43 4.79
C HIS A 83 16.30 -1.17 5.87
N LEU A 84 17.48 -1.69 5.53
CA LEU A 84 18.38 -2.35 6.49
C LEU A 84 19.00 -1.34 7.45
N ASP A 85 19.50 -0.22 6.94
CA ASP A 85 20.09 0.84 7.75
C ASP A 85 19.08 1.39 8.76
N LEU A 86 17.83 1.62 8.33
CA LEU A 86 16.75 2.05 9.21
C LEU A 86 16.38 0.98 10.23
N HIS A 87 16.37 -0.30 9.84
CA HIS A 87 16.11 -1.39 10.79
C HIS A 87 17.16 -1.43 11.90
N ASP A 88 18.45 -1.32 11.56
CA ASP A 88 19.54 -1.28 12.52
C ASP A 88 19.45 -0.04 13.42
N GLN A 89 19.20 1.14 12.84
CA GLN A 89 19.03 2.40 13.58
C GLN A 89 17.93 2.28 14.64
N TYR A 90 16.74 1.78 14.26
CA TYR A 90 15.62 1.69 15.18
C TYR A 90 15.68 0.47 16.11
N SER A 91 16.47 -0.55 15.77
CA SER A 91 16.76 -1.68 16.66
C SER A 91 17.61 -1.28 17.87
N ALA A 92 18.39 -0.20 17.76
CA ALA A 92 19.12 0.39 18.89
C ALA A 92 18.20 1.05 19.93
N LEU A 93 17.00 1.49 19.52
CA LEU A 93 16.00 2.09 20.42
C LEU A 93 15.09 1.04 21.06
N GLU A 94 14.67 0.06 20.27
CA GLU A 94 13.81 -1.04 20.72
C GLU A 94 14.13 -2.30 19.90
N PRO A 95 14.32 -3.48 20.53
CA PRO A 95 14.60 -4.71 19.79
C PRO A 95 13.52 -5.01 18.74
N ARG A 96 13.90 -5.06 17.46
CA ARG A 96 12.99 -5.37 16.35
C ARG A 96 13.28 -6.74 15.75
N SER A 97 12.23 -7.49 15.46
CA SER A 97 12.36 -8.75 14.71
C SER A 97 12.85 -8.48 13.29
N PHE A 98 13.77 -9.32 12.80
CA PHE A 98 14.22 -9.29 11.40
C PHE A 98 13.21 -9.95 10.44
N ARG A 99 12.30 -10.80 10.95
CA ARG A 99 11.36 -11.58 10.12
C ARG A 99 10.51 -10.72 9.15
N PRO A 100 10.01 -9.52 9.52
CA PRO A 100 9.23 -8.69 8.60
C PRO A 100 10.01 -8.24 7.35
N LEU A 101 11.33 -8.00 7.47
CA LEU A 101 12.16 -7.55 6.35
C LEU A 101 12.20 -8.56 5.21
N GLN A 102 12.19 -9.86 5.53
CA GLN A 102 12.22 -10.95 4.53
C GLN A 102 11.09 -10.85 3.50
N ARG A 103 9.95 -10.25 3.88
CA ARG A 103 8.79 -10.07 2.97
C ARG A 103 9.06 -9.03 1.89
N PHE A 104 9.91 -8.03 2.17
CA PHE A 104 10.29 -6.98 1.22
C PHE A 104 11.44 -7.43 0.31
N PHE A 105 12.39 -8.19 0.85
CA PHE A 105 13.51 -8.75 0.09
C PHE A 105 13.04 -9.46 -1.18
N LYS A 106 12.06 -10.37 -1.08
CA LYS A 106 11.60 -11.16 -2.23
C LYS A 106 11.23 -10.30 -3.45
N ASN A 107 10.61 -9.14 -3.23
CA ASN A 107 10.07 -8.33 -4.32
C ASN A 107 11.08 -7.29 -4.80
N MET A 108 11.93 -6.76 -3.92
CA MET A 108 13.05 -5.89 -4.29
C MET A 108 14.23 -6.67 -4.92
N SER A 109 14.30 -7.98 -4.68
CA SER A 109 15.31 -8.88 -5.23
C SER A 109 14.77 -9.84 -6.31
N ALA A 110 13.48 -9.77 -6.67
CA ALA A 110 12.88 -10.70 -7.65
C ALA A 110 13.55 -10.61 -9.03
N ASP A 111 14.06 -9.43 -9.38
CA ASP A 111 14.77 -9.19 -10.64
C ASP A 111 16.23 -9.66 -10.64
N PHE A 112 16.68 -10.38 -9.60
CA PHE A 112 18.07 -10.87 -9.49
C PHE A 112 18.28 -12.27 -10.07
N VAL A 113 17.20 -13.01 -10.35
CA VAL A 113 17.23 -14.43 -10.78
C VAL A 113 16.64 -14.62 -12.20
N ARG A 114 16.69 -13.58 -13.04
CA ARG A 114 16.47 -13.71 -14.49
C ARG A 114 17.73 -13.35 -15.25
#